data_AF-A0A432ZZU6-F1
#
_entry.id   AF-A0A432ZZU6-F1
#
_cell.length_a   1.000
_cell.length_b   1.000
_cell.length_c   1.000
_cell.angle_alpha   90.00
_cell.angle_beta   90.00
_cell.angle_gamma   90.00
#
_symmetry.space_group_name_H-M   'P 1'
#
loop_
_entity.id
_entity.type
_entity.pdbx_description
1 polymer ?
#
loop_
_entity_poly.entity_id
_entity_poly.type
_entity_poly.pdbx_seq_one_letter_code
_entity_poly.pdbx_strand_id
1 'polypeptide(L)'
;MASNLQSPKSFCLSMSSSSNDTWLPKWTPHSIKDKAFYHLTSSNSTSCLTRAVRQTKLYPETLNIRVVTNMTQAAFVAVDDDVGVSDDAYLDILQKARAKHIPLLKTSDLERAHRLFHSFDQLSSQIEKKFTVKEAYDSGGCFTLTFGRRDLRYMKDPDGIELVYHEILLRDPIVRQFARSSIDYWERYRAVIRTEPLRIVNTRWKITNVLDDYLAEAWGNSATHGTFIREWDEDEFNKDYENPSDTVKPTEAVRAALWVFYVTNEKSVKDRLPT
;
A
#
# COMPACT_ATOMS: atom_id res chain seq x y z
N MET A 1 -2.69 -8.66 -56.20
CA MET A 1 -1.43 -8.60 -55.43
C MET A 1 -1.78 -8.25 -54.00
N ALA A 2 -1.30 -9.07 -53.06
CA ALA A 2 -1.58 -9.01 -51.64
C ALA A 2 -0.47 -8.26 -50.90
N SER A 3 -0.85 -7.54 -49.84
CA SER A 3 -0.07 -7.25 -48.62
C SER A 3 -0.97 -6.47 -47.66
N ASN A 4 -1.75 -7.11 -46.78
CA ASN A 4 -1.36 -7.55 -45.43
C ASN A 4 -0.50 -6.54 -44.66
N LEU A 5 -1.16 -5.70 -43.85
CA LEU A 5 -0.63 -5.21 -42.58
C LEU A 5 -1.75 -5.32 -41.54
N GLN A 6 -1.67 -6.41 -40.77
CA GLN A 6 -2.52 -6.70 -39.63
C GLN A 6 -2.35 -5.62 -38.56
N SER A 7 -3.49 -5.06 -38.16
CA SER A 7 -3.68 -4.27 -36.95
C SER A 7 -3.11 -5.02 -35.74
N PRO A 8 -2.38 -4.34 -34.83
CA PRO A 8 -1.98 -4.94 -33.57
C PRO A 8 -3.25 -5.25 -32.77
N LYS A 9 -3.53 -6.55 -32.62
CA LYS A 9 -4.55 -7.06 -31.70
C LYS A 9 -4.27 -6.49 -30.31
N SER A 10 -5.10 -5.54 -29.90
CA SER A 10 -5.25 -5.17 -28.51
C SER A 10 -5.53 -6.45 -27.72
N PHE A 11 -4.53 -6.93 -26.98
CA PHE A 11 -4.72 -7.94 -25.95
C PHE A 11 -5.47 -7.24 -24.81
N CYS A 12 -6.78 -7.11 -24.97
CA CYS A 12 -7.68 -6.95 -23.85
C CYS A 12 -7.65 -8.26 -23.08
N LEU A 13 -6.72 -8.39 -22.13
CA LEU A 13 -6.94 -9.23 -20.96
C LEU A 13 -8.02 -8.53 -20.13
N SER A 14 -9.27 -8.61 -20.60
CA SER A 14 -10.40 -8.53 -19.69
C SER A 14 -10.26 -9.75 -18.78
N MET A 15 -9.64 -9.55 -17.62
CA MET A 15 -9.89 -10.43 -16.49
C MET A 15 -11.37 -10.29 -16.17
N SER A 16 -12.17 -11.16 -16.81
CA SER A 16 -13.44 -11.58 -16.26
C SER A 16 -13.11 -12.33 -14.97
N SER A 17 -12.92 -11.59 -13.90
CA SER A 17 -13.08 -12.13 -12.56
C SER A 17 -14.53 -12.61 -12.49
N SER A 18 -14.73 -13.92 -12.59
CA SER A 18 -16.03 -14.51 -12.33
C SER A 18 -16.47 -14.04 -10.95
N SER A 19 -17.67 -13.48 -10.89
CA SER A 19 -18.22 -12.63 -9.83
C SER A 19 -18.54 -13.34 -8.51
N ASN A 20 -17.67 -14.21 -7.99
CA ASN A 20 -17.94 -14.98 -6.77
C ASN A 20 -16.83 -14.94 -5.71
N ASP A 21 -15.73 -14.22 -5.88
CA ASP A 21 -14.63 -14.19 -4.88
C ASP A 21 -14.85 -13.18 -3.73
N THR A 22 -16.04 -12.58 -3.63
CA THR A 22 -16.38 -11.63 -2.55
C THR A 22 -16.32 -12.25 -1.15
N TRP A 23 -16.28 -13.59 -1.04
CA TRP A 23 -16.12 -14.32 0.22
C TRP A 23 -14.66 -14.50 0.66
N LEU A 24 -13.68 -14.37 -0.24
CA LEU A 24 -12.28 -14.48 0.16
C LEU A 24 -11.95 -13.31 1.09
N PRO A 25 -11.27 -13.56 2.21
CA PRO A 25 -10.79 -12.46 3.03
C PRO A 25 -9.84 -11.63 2.19
N LYS A 26 -9.97 -10.32 2.30
CA LYS A 26 -9.07 -9.38 1.64
C LYS A 26 -7.69 -9.41 2.29
N TRP A 27 -6.67 -9.01 1.55
CA TRP A 27 -5.29 -8.99 2.03
C TRP A 27 -4.60 -7.66 1.73
N THR A 28 -3.58 -7.34 2.50
CA THR A 28 -2.65 -6.23 2.27
C THR A 28 -1.21 -6.73 2.43
N PRO A 29 -0.20 -6.04 1.87
CA PRO A 29 1.20 -6.43 2.08
C PRO A 29 1.57 -6.56 3.58
N HIS A 30 0.98 -5.74 4.44
CA HIS A 30 1.20 -5.80 5.88
C HIS A 30 0.44 -6.96 6.55
N SER A 31 -0.78 -7.31 6.09
CA SER A 31 -1.57 -8.39 6.69
C SER A 31 -0.89 -9.76 6.58
N ILE A 32 0.00 -9.92 5.59
CA ILE A 32 0.78 -11.14 5.36
C ILE A 32 2.16 -11.11 6.03
N LYS A 33 2.66 -9.95 6.49
CA LYS A 33 3.98 -9.80 7.11
C LYS A 33 4.08 -10.65 8.40
N ASP A 34 5.22 -11.32 8.58
CA ASP A 34 5.52 -12.20 9.72
C ASP A 34 4.57 -13.42 9.86
N LYS A 35 3.78 -13.74 8.83
CA LYS A 35 2.80 -14.83 8.86
C LYS A 35 3.31 -16.14 8.26
N ALA A 36 2.58 -17.21 8.57
CA ALA A 36 2.75 -18.53 7.96
C ALA A 36 1.88 -18.66 6.71
N PHE A 37 2.38 -19.33 5.67
CA PHE A 37 1.63 -19.58 4.44
C PHE A 37 1.77 -21.00 3.93
N TYR A 38 0.71 -21.49 3.30
CA TYR A 38 0.74 -22.73 2.54
C TYR A 38 0.97 -22.42 1.06
N HIS A 39 1.82 -23.18 0.39
CA HIS A 39 2.16 -22.95 -1.02
C HIS A 39 1.55 -24.03 -1.90
N LEU A 40 0.72 -23.62 -2.86
CA LEU A 40 0.26 -24.47 -3.95
C LEU A 40 1.17 -24.27 -5.16
N THR A 41 2.08 -25.22 -5.37
CA THR A 41 3.01 -25.25 -6.49
C THR A 41 2.36 -25.83 -7.74
N SER A 42 2.62 -25.25 -8.90
CA SER A 42 2.32 -25.91 -10.18
C SER A 42 3.28 -27.10 -10.39
N SER A 43 2.75 -28.19 -10.93
CA SER A 43 3.51 -29.41 -11.25
C SER A 43 4.61 -29.18 -12.30
N ASN A 44 4.57 -28.06 -13.02
CA ASN A 44 5.56 -27.64 -14.03
C ASN A 44 6.38 -26.41 -13.61
N SER A 45 6.17 -25.88 -12.40
CA SER A 45 6.73 -24.59 -11.99
C SER A 45 8.22 -24.67 -11.69
N THR A 46 8.98 -23.87 -12.43
CA THR A 46 10.40 -23.53 -12.17
C THR A 46 10.52 -22.14 -11.54
N SER A 47 9.44 -21.59 -10.96
CA SER A 47 9.46 -20.23 -10.41
C SER A 47 10.58 -20.07 -9.36
N CYS A 48 11.14 -18.87 -9.27
CA CYS A 48 12.15 -18.51 -8.27
C CYS A 48 11.69 -18.85 -6.83
N LEU A 49 10.38 -18.83 -6.59
CA LEU A 49 9.73 -19.20 -5.33
C LEU A 49 9.75 -20.72 -5.08
N THR A 50 9.56 -21.54 -6.11
CA THR A 50 9.61 -23.01 -6.01
C THR A 50 10.99 -23.52 -5.57
N ARG A 51 12.07 -22.79 -5.90
CA ARG A 51 13.43 -23.04 -5.38
C ARG A 51 13.64 -22.50 -3.96
N ALA A 52 13.04 -21.34 -3.64
CA ALA A 52 13.16 -20.68 -2.34
C ALA A 52 12.29 -21.33 -1.25
N VAL A 53 11.23 -22.06 -1.59
CA VAL A 53 10.35 -22.80 -0.65
C VAL A 53 11.06 -23.98 0.06
N ARG A 54 12.29 -24.31 -0.35
CA ARG A 54 13.21 -25.13 0.45
C ARG A 54 13.73 -24.41 1.70
N GLN A 55 13.61 -23.09 1.76
CA GLN A 55 13.90 -22.27 2.92
C GLN A 55 12.64 -22.17 3.78
N THR A 56 12.77 -22.39 5.09
CA THR A 56 11.66 -22.28 6.05
C THR A 56 11.04 -20.87 6.08
N LYS A 57 11.75 -19.86 5.54
CA LYS A 57 11.34 -18.45 5.46
C LYS A 57 11.60 -17.87 4.07
N LEU A 58 10.72 -16.96 3.64
CA LEU A 58 10.80 -16.22 2.39
C LEU A 58 10.85 -14.71 2.69
N TYR A 59 11.68 -13.99 1.92
CA TYR A 59 11.94 -12.54 2.07
C TYR A 59 12.23 -12.11 3.52
N PRO A 60 13.25 -12.71 4.18
CA PRO A 60 13.51 -12.52 5.61
C PRO A 60 13.74 -11.05 6.02
N GLU A 61 14.30 -10.24 5.12
CA GLU A 61 14.58 -8.82 5.38
C GLU A 61 13.35 -7.91 5.31
N THR A 62 12.20 -8.38 4.81
CA THR A 62 11.03 -7.51 4.55
C THR A 62 9.73 -8.11 5.05
N LEU A 63 9.23 -9.17 4.39
CA LEU A 63 7.98 -9.83 4.73
C LEU A 63 8.15 -10.87 5.83
N ASN A 64 9.32 -11.53 5.93
CA ASN A 64 9.64 -12.56 6.92
C ASN A 64 8.53 -13.63 7.07
N ILE A 65 7.99 -14.09 5.94
CA ILE A 65 6.91 -15.09 5.91
C ILE A 65 7.48 -16.50 5.97
N ARG A 66 6.80 -17.42 6.62
CA ARG A 66 7.25 -18.81 6.78
C ARG A 66 6.37 -19.79 6.03
N VAL A 67 6.96 -20.73 5.31
CA VAL A 67 6.19 -21.79 4.64
C VAL A 67 5.78 -22.87 5.65
N VAL A 68 4.56 -23.37 5.54
CA VAL A 68 4.04 -24.51 6.31
C VAL A 68 3.57 -25.62 5.39
N THR A 69 3.77 -26.86 5.81
CA THR A 69 3.36 -28.06 5.06
C THR A 69 1.88 -28.37 5.22
N ASN A 70 1.25 -27.87 6.28
CA ASN A 70 -0.17 -28.07 6.54
C ASN A 70 -0.94 -26.76 6.48
N MET A 71 -1.95 -26.72 5.63
CA MET A 71 -2.86 -25.58 5.47
C MET A 71 -3.66 -25.25 6.75
N THR A 72 -3.65 -26.08 7.80
CA THR A 72 -4.19 -25.74 9.14
C THR A 72 -3.36 -24.75 9.91
N GLN A 73 -2.08 -24.62 9.58
CA GLN A 73 -1.16 -23.70 10.25
C GLN A 73 -0.97 -22.41 9.45
N ALA A 74 -1.57 -22.32 8.27
CA ALA A 74 -1.41 -21.21 7.34
C ALA A 74 -2.38 -20.06 7.68
N ALA A 75 -1.86 -18.85 7.70
CA ALA A 75 -2.66 -17.63 7.77
C ALA A 75 -3.14 -17.16 6.38
N PHE A 76 -2.48 -17.63 5.31
CA PHE A 76 -2.87 -17.39 3.93
C PHE A 76 -2.30 -18.49 3.01
N VAL A 77 -2.78 -18.51 1.77
CA VAL A 77 -2.31 -19.43 0.72
C VAL A 77 -1.64 -18.64 -0.39
N ALA A 78 -0.46 -19.09 -0.81
CA ALA A 78 0.22 -18.62 -2.01
C ALA A 78 0.04 -19.64 -3.13
N VAL A 79 -0.33 -19.19 -4.33
CA VAL A 79 -0.56 -20.02 -5.50
C VAL A 79 0.34 -19.55 -6.63
N ASP A 80 1.04 -20.47 -7.29
CA ASP A 80 1.84 -20.10 -8.45
C ASP A 80 0.98 -19.40 -9.53
N ASP A 81 1.57 -18.40 -10.20
CA ASP A 81 0.89 -17.59 -11.20
C ASP A 81 0.30 -18.43 -12.34
N ASP A 82 0.98 -19.51 -12.73
CA ASP A 82 0.61 -20.43 -13.83
C ASP A 82 -0.46 -21.47 -13.47
N VAL A 83 -0.82 -21.62 -12.19
CA VAL A 83 -1.93 -22.50 -11.78
C VAL A 83 -3.24 -21.91 -12.27
N GLY A 84 -3.92 -22.67 -13.12
CA GLY A 84 -5.21 -22.31 -13.68
C GLY A 84 -6.34 -22.37 -12.66
N VAL A 85 -7.32 -21.48 -12.79
CA VAL A 85 -8.50 -21.40 -11.89
C VAL A 85 -9.41 -22.63 -11.96
N SER A 86 -9.27 -23.44 -13.00
CA SER A 86 -10.01 -24.70 -13.21
C SER A 86 -9.23 -25.94 -12.78
N ASP A 87 -8.03 -25.78 -12.19
CA ASP A 87 -7.23 -26.90 -11.69
C ASP A 87 -7.91 -27.52 -10.45
N ASP A 88 -8.06 -28.85 -10.42
CA ASP A 88 -8.68 -29.56 -9.30
C ASP A 88 -7.98 -29.26 -7.96
N ALA A 89 -6.65 -29.12 -7.99
CA ALA A 89 -5.88 -28.77 -6.79
C ALA A 89 -6.15 -27.33 -6.35
N TYR A 90 -6.36 -26.40 -7.30
CA TYR A 90 -6.77 -25.03 -6.98
C TYR A 90 -8.17 -25.00 -6.37
N LEU A 91 -9.13 -25.73 -6.95
CA LEU A 91 -10.51 -25.79 -6.46
C LEU A 91 -10.62 -26.39 -5.05
N ASP A 92 -9.85 -27.45 -4.76
CA ASP A 92 -9.77 -28.03 -3.41
C ASP A 92 -9.22 -27.03 -2.39
N ILE A 93 -8.12 -26.35 -2.73
CA ILE A 93 -7.51 -25.32 -1.87
C ILE A 93 -8.45 -24.13 -1.68
N LEU A 94 -9.15 -23.71 -2.73
CA LEU A 94 -10.14 -22.64 -2.66
C LEU A 94 -11.26 -22.99 -1.67
N GLN A 95 -11.80 -24.21 -1.75
CA GLN A 95 -12.84 -24.67 -0.81
C GLN A 95 -12.32 -24.70 0.64
N LYS A 96 -11.08 -25.16 0.85
CA LYS A 96 -10.49 -25.22 2.19
C LYS A 96 -10.18 -23.83 2.75
N ALA A 97 -9.69 -22.91 1.92
CA ALA A 97 -9.46 -21.53 2.30
C ALA A 97 -10.77 -20.81 2.66
N ARG A 98 -11.85 -21.11 1.93
CA ARG A 98 -13.22 -20.67 2.26
C ARG A 98 -13.66 -21.09 3.64
N ALA A 99 -13.51 -22.37 3.95
CA ALA A 99 -13.91 -22.91 5.25
C ALA A 99 -13.15 -22.26 6.41
N LYS A 100 -11.92 -21.79 6.17
CA LYS A 100 -11.06 -21.15 7.19
C LYS A 100 -11.06 -19.63 7.16
N HIS A 101 -11.69 -19.03 6.15
CA HIS A 101 -11.66 -17.59 5.94
C HIS A 101 -10.21 -17.06 5.93
N ILE A 102 -9.35 -17.66 5.09
CA ILE A 102 -7.96 -17.20 4.83
C ILE A 102 -7.78 -16.77 3.36
N PRO A 103 -6.96 -15.75 3.07
CA PRO A 103 -6.79 -15.22 1.73
C PRO A 103 -5.98 -16.17 0.81
N LEU A 104 -6.31 -16.14 -0.48
CA LEU A 104 -5.50 -16.72 -1.56
C LEU A 104 -4.79 -15.60 -2.32
N LEU A 105 -3.48 -15.75 -2.52
CA LEU A 105 -2.65 -14.78 -3.22
C LEU A 105 -1.87 -15.47 -4.33
N LYS A 106 -1.58 -14.75 -5.41
CA LYS A 106 -0.63 -15.22 -6.40
C LYS A 106 0.82 -15.00 -5.96
N THR A 107 1.74 -15.80 -6.46
CA THR A 107 3.18 -15.61 -6.21
C THR A 107 3.66 -14.21 -6.60
N SER A 108 3.17 -13.66 -7.71
CA SER A 108 3.48 -12.30 -8.14
C SER A 108 2.97 -11.21 -7.17
N ASP A 109 1.92 -11.48 -6.39
CA ASP A 109 1.45 -10.58 -5.34
C ASP A 109 2.45 -10.50 -4.19
N LEU A 110 3.04 -11.63 -3.79
CA LEU A 110 4.09 -11.68 -2.76
C LEU A 110 5.34 -10.93 -3.20
N GLU A 111 5.75 -11.09 -4.46
CA GLU A 111 6.88 -10.33 -5.00
C GLU A 111 6.62 -8.83 -5.00
N ARG A 112 5.41 -8.39 -5.37
CA ARG A 112 5.04 -6.96 -5.32
C ARG A 112 5.06 -6.43 -3.89
N ALA A 113 4.52 -7.19 -2.94
CA ALA A 113 4.58 -6.84 -1.53
C ALA A 113 6.03 -6.73 -1.03
N HIS A 114 6.89 -7.69 -1.38
CA HIS A 114 8.31 -7.65 -1.05
C HIS A 114 9.00 -6.39 -1.60
N ARG A 115 8.82 -6.10 -2.90
CA ARG A 115 9.41 -4.92 -3.55
C ARG A 115 8.94 -3.60 -2.91
N LEU A 116 7.68 -3.55 -2.47
CA LEU A 116 7.14 -2.39 -1.77
C LEU A 116 7.88 -2.12 -0.45
N PHE A 117 8.03 -3.14 0.40
CA PHE A 117 8.74 -3.00 1.68
C PHE A 117 10.23 -2.69 1.47
N HIS A 118 10.88 -3.39 0.56
CA HIS A 118 12.29 -3.15 0.25
C HIS A 118 12.54 -1.69 -0.21
N SER A 119 11.60 -1.11 -0.96
CA SER A 119 11.71 0.28 -1.40
C SER A 119 11.52 1.31 -0.28
N PHE A 120 10.90 0.92 0.84
CA PHE A 120 10.61 1.80 1.98
C PHE A 120 11.52 1.60 3.19
N ASP A 121 12.20 0.45 3.32
CA ASP A 121 13.22 0.24 4.36
C ASP A 121 14.40 1.21 4.19
N GLN A 122 14.62 1.74 2.98
CA GLN A 122 15.55 2.85 2.74
C GLN A 122 15.07 4.20 3.31
N LEU A 123 13.77 4.37 3.62
CA LEU A 123 13.18 5.59 4.19
C LEU A 123 12.99 5.55 5.72
N SER A 124 12.98 4.37 6.35
CA SER A 124 12.32 4.20 7.67
C SER A 124 13.26 3.89 8.85
N SER A 125 14.57 4.16 8.74
CA SER A 125 15.52 3.83 9.82
C SER A 125 15.53 4.80 11.00
N GLN A 126 14.67 5.81 11.02
CA GLN A 126 14.52 6.75 12.12
C GLN A 126 13.04 7.01 12.35
N ILE A 127 12.66 7.28 13.61
CA ILE A 127 11.31 7.66 14.10
C ILE A 127 10.67 6.59 15.00
N GLU A 128 11.36 6.22 16.08
CA GLU A 128 10.70 5.82 17.34
C GLU A 128 10.41 7.06 18.22
N LYS A 129 10.15 8.20 17.60
CA LYS A 129 9.98 9.45 18.32
C LYS A 129 8.52 9.67 18.66
N LYS A 130 8.20 9.75 19.95
CA LYS A 130 6.86 10.08 20.41
C LYS A 130 6.71 11.59 20.51
N PHE A 131 5.97 12.17 19.56
CA PHE A 131 5.52 13.55 19.63
C PHE A 131 4.32 13.68 20.57
N THR A 132 4.22 14.82 21.25
CA THR A 132 3.00 15.19 21.96
C THR A 132 2.12 15.98 21.00
N VAL A 133 1.03 15.39 20.51
CA VAL A 133 0.14 16.03 19.53
C VAL A 133 -1.29 16.07 20.08
N LYS A 134 -1.89 17.25 20.07
CA LYS A 134 -3.32 17.45 20.35
C LYS A 134 -4.09 17.55 19.04
N GLU A 135 -5.15 16.76 18.93
CA GLU A 135 -6.05 16.74 17.78
C GLU A 135 -7.32 17.51 18.11
N ALA A 136 -7.76 18.38 17.21
CA ALA A 136 -8.98 19.16 17.39
C ALA A 136 -9.56 19.59 16.04
N TYR A 137 -10.69 20.26 16.08
CA TYR A 137 -11.23 21.01 14.96
C TYR A 137 -11.21 22.50 15.31
N ASP A 138 -10.84 23.34 14.36
CA ASP A 138 -10.92 24.79 14.54
C ASP A 138 -12.36 25.30 14.38
N SER A 139 -12.54 26.62 14.49
CA SER A 139 -13.86 27.26 14.31
C SER A 139 -14.43 27.14 12.90
N GLY A 140 -13.59 26.88 11.89
CA GLY A 140 -14.00 26.62 10.51
C GLY A 140 -14.38 25.17 10.25
N GLY A 141 -14.19 24.27 11.24
CA GLY A 141 -14.40 22.84 11.07
C GLY A 141 -13.22 22.12 10.41
N CYS A 142 -12.07 22.78 10.27
CA CYS A 142 -10.85 22.17 9.72
C CYS A 142 -10.17 21.32 10.79
N PHE A 143 -9.66 20.15 10.40
CA PHE A 143 -8.94 19.26 11.31
C PHE A 143 -7.57 19.85 11.64
N THR A 144 -7.18 19.83 12.91
CA THR A 144 -5.96 20.47 13.39
C THR A 144 -5.09 19.54 14.21
N LEU A 145 -3.77 19.69 14.05
CA LEU A 145 -2.74 19.01 14.82
C LEU A 145 -1.85 20.04 15.51
N THR A 146 -1.97 20.16 16.83
CA THR A 146 -1.14 21.06 17.64
C THR A 146 -0.03 20.27 18.33
N PHE A 147 1.22 20.55 17.98
CA PHE A 147 2.38 19.92 18.58
C PHE A 147 2.75 20.58 19.91
N GLY A 148 3.23 19.78 20.86
CA GLY A 148 3.66 20.24 22.16
C GLY A 148 4.84 21.21 22.07
N ARG A 149 4.93 22.15 23.02
CA ARG A 149 5.96 23.21 23.02
C ARG A 149 7.39 22.69 22.89
N ARG A 150 7.68 21.52 23.46
CA ARG A 150 9.01 20.89 23.37
C ARG A 150 9.31 20.50 21.92
N ASP A 151 8.32 20.05 21.17
CA ASP A 151 8.49 19.49 19.83
C ASP A 151 8.62 20.57 18.74
N LEU A 152 8.29 21.83 19.05
CA LEU A 152 8.47 22.97 18.15
C LEU A 152 9.91 23.16 17.65
N ARG A 153 10.90 22.64 18.39
CA ARG A 153 12.31 22.68 17.97
C ARG A 153 12.54 21.94 16.65
N TYR A 154 11.77 20.88 16.37
CA TYR A 154 11.89 20.10 15.15
C TYR A 154 11.37 20.83 13.92
N MET A 155 10.46 21.78 14.09
CA MET A 155 9.93 22.57 12.97
C MET A 155 10.93 23.62 12.46
N LYS A 156 11.99 23.89 13.22
CA LYS A 156 13.04 24.86 12.87
C LYS A 156 14.29 24.19 12.32
N ASP A 157 14.32 22.86 12.34
CA ASP A 157 15.44 22.03 11.94
C ASP A 157 15.08 21.32 10.63
N PRO A 158 15.86 21.48 9.53
CA PRO A 158 15.59 20.82 8.26
C PRO A 158 15.46 19.29 8.36
N ASP A 159 16.23 18.66 9.24
CA ASP A 159 16.11 17.21 9.46
C ASP A 159 14.96 16.88 10.42
N GLY A 160 14.63 17.83 11.30
CA GLY A 160 13.54 17.70 12.27
C GLY A 160 12.15 17.82 11.65
N ILE A 161 11.99 18.63 10.58
CA ILE A 161 10.68 18.86 9.96
C ILE A 161 10.17 17.60 9.26
N GLU A 162 11.05 16.75 8.71
CA GLU A 162 10.68 15.45 8.16
C GLU A 162 10.00 14.56 9.21
N LEU A 163 10.49 14.58 10.46
CA LEU A 163 9.89 13.84 11.58
C LEU A 163 8.48 14.38 11.91
N VAL A 164 8.29 15.70 11.80
CA VAL A 164 6.99 16.35 12.03
C VAL A 164 6.02 15.97 10.93
N TYR A 165 6.44 16.04 9.66
CA TYR A 165 5.65 15.64 8.49
C TYR A 165 5.26 14.17 8.54
N HIS A 166 6.18 13.29 8.92
CA HIS A 166 5.87 11.89 9.16
C HIS A 166 4.78 11.74 10.24
N GLU A 167 4.90 12.45 11.36
CA GLU A 167 3.91 12.39 12.44
C GLU A 167 2.53 12.99 12.04
N ILE A 168 2.50 13.96 11.12
CA ILE A 168 1.28 14.47 10.48
C ILE A 168 0.65 13.38 9.62
N LEU A 169 1.42 12.74 8.73
CA LEU A 169 0.92 11.66 7.86
C LEU A 169 0.38 10.47 8.67
N LEU A 170 1.00 10.13 9.81
CA LEU A 170 0.48 9.10 10.72
C LEU A 170 -0.91 9.43 11.29
N ARG A 171 -1.28 10.72 11.33
CA ARG A 171 -2.58 11.22 11.82
C ARG A 171 -3.52 11.69 10.73
N ASP A 172 -3.07 11.66 9.49
CA ASP A 172 -3.82 12.16 8.37
C ASP A 172 -5.17 11.41 8.24
N PRO A 173 -6.29 12.12 8.05
CA PRO A 173 -7.60 11.50 7.95
C PRO A 173 -7.71 10.43 6.85
N ILE A 174 -7.05 10.61 5.70
CA ILE A 174 -7.05 9.65 4.59
C ILE A 174 -6.23 8.41 4.98
N VAL A 175 -5.02 8.62 5.54
CA VAL A 175 -4.16 7.53 6.02
C VAL A 175 -4.87 6.70 7.08
N ARG A 176 -5.55 7.35 8.05
CA ARG A 176 -6.33 6.66 9.07
C ARG A 176 -7.62 6.03 8.53
N GLN A 177 -8.19 6.56 7.45
CA GLN A 177 -9.31 5.91 6.77
C GLN A 177 -8.89 4.54 6.21
N PHE A 178 -7.67 4.42 5.68
CA PHE A 178 -7.13 3.13 5.23
C PHE A 178 -7.06 2.10 6.36
N ALA A 179 -6.77 2.54 7.60
CA ALA A 179 -6.76 1.66 8.76
C ALA A 179 -8.16 1.21 9.21
N ARG A 180 -9.20 2.01 8.94
CA ARG A 180 -10.58 1.80 9.39
C ARG A 180 -11.46 1.07 8.37
N SER A 181 -11.11 1.15 7.10
CA SER A 181 -11.96 0.68 6.00
C SER A 181 -11.56 -0.73 5.54
N SER A 182 -12.56 -1.56 5.24
CA SER A 182 -12.37 -2.89 4.64
C SER A 182 -12.28 -2.84 3.10
N ILE A 183 -12.19 -1.64 2.51
CA ILE A 183 -12.03 -1.45 1.06
C ILE A 183 -10.62 -1.85 0.66
N ASP A 184 -10.50 -2.62 -0.42
CA ASP A 184 -9.22 -3.12 -0.92
C ASP A 184 -8.50 -2.01 -1.70
N TYR A 185 -7.90 -1.09 -0.95
CA TYR A 185 -7.07 -0.03 -1.52
C TYR A 185 -5.84 -0.59 -2.21
N TRP A 186 -5.42 -1.81 -1.87
CA TRP A 186 -4.31 -2.46 -2.55
C TRP A 186 -4.67 -2.76 -4.01
N GLU A 187 -5.80 -3.40 -4.27
CA GLU A 187 -6.28 -3.65 -5.64
C GLU A 187 -6.46 -2.36 -6.45
N ARG A 188 -6.92 -1.29 -5.81
CA ARG A 188 -7.05 0.02 -6.48
C ARG A 188 -5.69 0.64 -6.80
N TYR A 189 -4.82 0.77 -5.80
CA TYR A 189 -3.59 1.54 -5.95
C TYR A 189 -2.42 0.74 -6.52
N ARG A 190 -2.46 -0.60 -6.53
CA ARG A 190 -1.45 -1.43 -7.23
C ARG A 190 -1.38 -1.13 -8.73
N ALA A 191 -2.48 -0.68 -9.34
CA ALA A 191 -2.53 -0.28 -10.75
C ALA A 191 -1.86 1.09 -10.99
N VAL A 192 -1.81 1.92 -9.94
CA VAL A 192 -1.30 3.30 -9.97
C VAL A 192 0.17 3.36 -9.50
N ILE A 193 0.64 2.35 -8.77
CA ILE A 193 1.99 2.29 -8.19
C ILE A 193 2.89 1.37 -9.01
N ARG A 194 4.04 1.88 -9.41
CA ARG A 194 5.18 1.09 -9.88
C ARG A 194 6.16 0.91 -8.72
N THR A 195 6.55 -0.33 -8.42
CA THR A 195 7.46 -0.64 -7.29
C THR A 195 8.94 -0.57 -7.65
N GLU A 196 9.30 -0.49 -8.94
CA GLU A 196 10.70 -0.42 -9.41
C GLU A 196 10.88 0.56 -10.60
N PRO A 197 11.45 1.76 -10.35
CA PRO A 197 11.60 2.39 -9.02
C PRO A 197 10.22 2.75 -8.43
N LEU A 198 10.15 2.95 -7.10
CA LEU A 198 8.90 3.30 -6.42
C LEU A 198 8.36 4.67 -6.86
N ARG A 199 7.29 4.69 -7.66
CA ARG A 199 6.71 5.90 -8.27
C ARG A 199 5.28 5.68 -8.77
N ILE A 200 4.61 6.75 -9.20
CA ILE A 200 3.34 6.68 -9.92
C ILE A 200 3.56 6.11 -11.34
N VAL A 201 2.64 5.24 -11.79
CA VAL A 201 2.72 4.55 -13.09
C VAL A 201 2.76 5.57 -14.24
N ASN A 202 3.56 5.28 -15.26
CA ASN A 202 3.75 6.12 -16.45
C ASN A 202 4.19 7.58 -16.20
N THR A 203 4.58 7.94 -14.97
CA THR A 203 5.15 9.24 -14.65
C THR A 203 6.57 9.11 -14.09
N ARG A 204 7.20 10.27 -13.82
CA ARG A 204 8.44 10.37 -13.05
C ARG A 204 8.19 10.70 -11.58
N TRP A 205 6.93 10.75 -11.15
CA TRP A 205 6.54 11.21 -9.82
C TRP A 205 6.88 10.15 -8.76
N LYS A 206 7.97 10.40 -8.02
CA LYS A 206 8.34 9.58 -6.86
C LYS A 206 7.26 9.69 -5.80
N ILE A 207 7.03 8.60 -5.07
CA ILE A 207 6.04 8.59 -3.98
C ILE A 207 6.36 9.66 -2.93
N THR A 208 7.64 9.86 -2.60
CA THR A 208 8.08 10.89 -1.64
C THR A 208 7.70 12.30 -2.10
N ASN A 209 7.98 12.64 -3.36
CA ASN A 209 7.66 13.96 -3.90
C ASN A 209 6.14 14.22 -3.87
N VAL A 210 5.33 13.21 -4.20
CA VAL A 210 3.86 13.34 -4.14
C VAL A 210 3.38 13.55 -2.70
N LEU A 211 4.02 12.92 -1.71
CA LEU A 211 3.71 13.14 -0.30
C LEU A 211 4.13 14.53 0.17
N ASP A 212 5.29 15.02 -0.28
CA ASP A 212 5.79 16.36 0.04
C ASP A 212 4.85 17.44 -0.53
N ASP A 213 4.45 17.30 -1.80
CA ASP A 213 3.49 18.18 -2.45
C ASP A 213 2.13 18.13 -1.72
N TYR A 214 1.64 16.94 -1.36
CA TYR A 214 0.42 16.81 -0.56
C TYR A 214 0.55 17.52 0.78
N LEU A 215 1.65 17.35 1.52
CA LEU A 215 1.83 17.99 2.81
C LEU A 215 1.89 19.52 2.69
N ALA A 216 2.56 20.04 1.67
CA ALA A 216 2.67 21.48 1.44
C ALA A 216 1.31 22.13 1.15
N GLU A 217 0.47 21.48 0.33
CA GLU A 217 -0.82 22.02 -0.11
C GLU A 217 -1.96 21.70 0.85
N ALA A 218 -1.97 20.50 1.45
CA ALA A 218 -3.08 20.05 2.30
C ALA A 218 -2.97 20.52 3.75
N TRP A 219 -1.78 20.91 4.22
CA TRP A 219 -1.52 21.21 5.63
C TRP A 219 -0.88 22.59 5.81
N GLY A 220 -1.74 23.60 6.01
CA GLY A 220 -1.32 24.95 6.36
C GLY A 220 -0.70 24.99 7.76
N ASN A 221 0.48 25.61 7.90
CA ASN A 221 1.11 25.82 9.20
C ASN A 221 0.76 27.21 9.74
N SER A 222 0.05 27.27 10.87
CA SER A 222 0.00 28.49 11.66
C SER A 222 1.32 28.63 12.42
N ALA A 223 2.27 29.33 11.80
CA ALA A 223 3.68 29.47 12.19
C ALA A 223 3.91 29.93 13.66
N THR A 224 2.88 30.40 14.35
CA THR A 224 3.01 30.94 15.72
C THR A 224 2.90 29.89 16.82
N HIS A 225 2.35 28.70 16.58
CA HIS A 225 2.06 27.74 17.67
C HIS A 225 2.32 26.27 17.35
N GLY A 226 2.93 25.95 16.20
CA GLY A 226 3.13 24.57 15.77
C GLY A 226 1.81 23.82 15.60
N THR A 227 0.79 24.54 15.11
CA THR A 227 -0.50 23.99 14.76
C THR A 227 -0.59 23.89 13.25
N PHE A 228 -0.83 22.69 12.76
CA PHE A 228 -1.11 22.42 11.36
C PHE A 228 -2.62 22.28 11.19
N ILE A 229 -3.16 22.96 10.19
CA ILE A 229 -4.57 22.99 9.84
C ILE A 229 -4.70 22.29 8.51
N ARG A 230 -5.59 21.29 8.44
CA ARG A 230 -5.83 20.53 7.22
C ARG A 230 -6.86 21.24 6.35
N GLU A 231 -6.40 21.80 5.25
CA GLU A 231 -7.18 22.60 4.30
C GLU A 231 -7.06 21.99 2.90
N TRP A 232 -7.45 20.71 2.77
CA TRP A 232 -7.37 20.01 1.49
C TRP A 232 -8.72 19.94 0.79
N ASP A 233 -8.80 20.62 -0.36
CA ASP A 233 -9.90 20.52 -1.31
C ASP A 233 -9.47 19.67 -2.51
N GLU A 234 -10.18 18.56 -2.75
CA GLU A 234 -9.84 17.61 -3.82
C GLU A 234 -10.11 18.17 -5.23
N ASP A 235 -11.10 19.03 -5.38
CA ASP A 235 -11.49 19.58 -6.68
C ASP A 235 -10.54 20.72 -7.07
N GLU A 236 -10.17 21.58 -6.13
CA GLU A 236 -9.14 22.61 -6.30
C GLU A 236 -7.78 21.98 -6.62
N PHE A 237 -7.35 20.97 -5.83
CA PHE A 237 -6.08 20.29 -6.07
C PHE A 237 -6.03 19.61 -7.44
N ASN A 238 -7.12 18.95 -7.86
CA ASN A 238 -7.14 18.35 -9.19
C ASN A 238 -7.05 19.41 -10.30
N LYS A 239 -7.69 20.56 -10.13
CA LYS A 239 -7.70 21.65 -11.11
C LYS A 239 -6.33 22.31 -11.22
N ASP A 240 -5.65 22.55 -10.10
CA ASP A 240 -4.35 23.23 -10.07
C ASP A 240 -3.23 22.38 -10.65
N TYR A 241 -3.35 21.06 -10.50
CA TYR A 241 -2.38 20.08 -10.99
C TYR A 241 -2.87 19.31 -12.22
N GLU A 242 -3.97 19.74 -12.86
CA GLU A 242 -4.52 19.05 -14.04
C GLU A 242 -3.53 19.13 -15.21
N ASN A 243 -3.18 17.97 -15.76
CA ASN A 243 -2.48 17.89 -17.03
C ASN A 243 -3.23 16.95 -17.98
N PRO A 244 -3.68 17.43 -19.16
CA PRO A 244 -4.41 16.62 -20.13
C PRO A 244 -3.66 15.37 -20.62
N SER A 245 -2.34 15.31 -20.43
CA SER A 245 -1.51 14.17 -20.83
C SER A 245 -1.38 13.09 -19.75
N ASP A 246 -1.84 13.37 -18.53
CA ASP A 246 -1.66 12.45 -17.41
C ASP A 246 -2.71 11.35 -17.41
N THR A 247 -2.25 10.11 -17.29
CA THR A 247 -3.11 8.92 -17.21
C THR A 247 -3.69 8.69 -15.81
N VAL A 248 -3.23 9.46 -14.82
CA VAL A 248 -3.61 9.33 -13.40
C VAL A 248 -3.95 10.72 -12.88
N LYS A 249 -5.09 10.86 -12.21
CA LYS A 249 -5.48 12.14 -11.61
C LYS A 249 -4.55 12.53 -10.45
N PRO A 250 -4.27 13.83 -10.21
CA PRO A 250 -3.45 14.28 -9.09
C PRO A 250 -3.91 13.73 -7.73
N THR A 251 -5.21 13.80 -7.41
CA THR A 251 -5.69 13.24 -6.12
C THR A 251 -5.61 11.72 -6.05
N GLU A 252 -5.66 11.02 -7.18
CA GLU A 252 -5.45 9.57 -7.22
C GLU A 252 -3.98 9.21 -6.96
N ALA A 253 -3.04 9.98 -7.51
CA ALA A 253 -1.62 9.86 -7.20
C ALA A 253 -1.34 10.11 -5.71
N VAL A 254 -1.94 11.16 -5.13
CA VAL A 254 -1.84 11.46 -3.69
C VAL A 254 -2.37 10.30 -2.85
N ARG A 255 -3.58 9.82 -3.14
CA ARG A 255 -4.17 8.70 -2.37
C ARG A 255 -3.33 7.42 -2.50
N ALA A 256 -2.76 7.15 -3.68
CA ALA A 256 -1.85 6.03 -3.87
C ALA A 256 -0.56 6.19 -3.04
N ALA A 257 0.02 7.40 -3.01
CA ALA A 257 1.20 7.70 -2.21
C ALA A 257 0.93 7.57 -0.70
N LEU A 258 -0.20 8.10 -0.22
CA LEU A 258 -0.65 7.96 1.16
C LEU A 258 -0.94 6.51 1.53
N TRP A 259 -1.45 5.72 0.60
CA TRP A 259 -1.64 4.27 0.80
C TRP A 259 -0.31 3.55 0.97
N VAL A 260 0.70 3.88 0.13
CA VAL A 260 2.05 3.34 0.30
C VAL A 260 2.60 3.69 1.69
N PHE A 261 2.46 4.96 2.12
CA PHE A 261 2.85 5.39 3.45
C PHE A 261 2.13 4.59 4.57
N TYR A 262 0.82 4.37 4.42
CA TYR A 262 0.05 3.57 5.38
C TYR A 262 0.58 2.14 5.47
N VAL A 263 0.77 1.43 4.34
CA VAL A 263 1.19 0.02 4.35
C VAL A 263 2.55 -0.17 5.03
N THR A 264 3.45 0.80 4.89
CA THR A 264 4.79 0.77 5.47
C THR A 264 4.81 1.21 6.92
N ASN A 265 3.77 1.94 7.38
CA ASN A 265 3.64 2.47 8.74
C ASN A 265 2.38 2.00 9.48
N GLU A 266 1.76 0.89 9.05
CA GLU A 266 0.40 0.50 9.45
C GLU A 266 0.25 0.39 10.97
N LYS A 267 1.23 -0.22 11.64
CA LYS A 267 1.26 -0.31 13.11
C LYS A 267 1.24 1.06 13.75
N SER A 268 2.13 1.96 13.32
CA SER A 268 2.25 3.32 13.85
C SER A 268 0.97 4.15 13.65
N VAL A 269 0.28 3.94 12.52
CA VAL A 269 -1.02 4.57 12.23
C VAL A 269 -2.11 4.01 13.16
N LYS A 270 -2.20 2.69 13.29
CA LYS A 270 -3.20 2.01 14.13
C LYS A 270 -3.05 2.37 15.61
N ASP A 271 -1.82 2.45 16.11
CA ASP A 271 -1.51 2.85 17.49
C ASP A 271 -1.92 4.31 17.79
N ARG A 272 -2.17 5.11 16.74
CA ARG A 272 -2.58 6.52 16.82
C ARG A 272 -4.03 6.73 16.42
N LEU A 273 -4.85 5.70 16.23
CA LEU A 273 -6.27 5.94 15.94
C LEU A 273 -6.96 6.64 17.13
N PRO A 274 -7.85 7.62 16.87
CA PRO A 274 -8.69 8.21 17.92
C PRO A 274 -9.43 7.12 18.69
N THR A 275 -9.34 7.18 20.01
CA THR A 275 -9.98 6.25 20.94
C THR A 275 -11.47 6.54 21.10
#